data_AF-A0A536VSJ3-F1
#
_entry.id   AF-A0A536VSJ3-F1
#
_cell.length_a   1.000
_cell.length_b   1.000
_cell.length_c   1.000
_cell.angle_alpha   90.00
_cell.angle_beta   90.00
_cell.angle_gamma   90.00
#
_symmetry.space_group_name_H-M   'P 1'
#
loop_
_entity.id
_entity.type
_entity.pdbx_description
1 polymer ?
#
loop_
_entity_poly.entity_id
_entity_poly.type
_entity_poly.pdbx_seq_one_letter_code
_entity_poly.pdbx_strand_id
1 'polypeptide(L)'
;MIHSLYSNREIFLRELISNASDACDKLRFEALHNSALFEDDPELSIHVDYDAIARTLTVTDNGVGMSRDEVITNLGTIAKSGTREFFSQLTGDQQKDAHLIGQFGVGFYSSFIVADKVTVLTRRAGESPEQGVRWESDGGGEFAIEMMEKPRRGT
;
A
#
# COMPACT_ATOMS: atom_id res chain seq x y z
N MET A 1 -16.26 -11.26 22.54
CA MET A 1 -15.89 -11.90 21.25
C MET A 1 -15.51 -10.86 20.19
N ILE A 2 -14.83 -9.77 20.59
CA ILE A 2 -14.32 -8.67 19.74
C ILE A 2 -12.85 -8.96 19.31
N HIS A 3 -12.29 -10.09 19.75
CA HIS A 3 -10.85 -10.32 19.77
C HIS A 3 -10.23 -10.80 18.45
N SER A 4 -10.98 -11.29 17.46
CA SER A 4 -10.41 -12.00 16.29
C SER A 4 -9.79 -11.11 15.21
N LEU A 5 -10.40 -9.96 14.90
CA LEU A 5 -9.79 -8.95 14.00
C LEU A 5 -8.61 -8.23 14.66
N TYR A 6 -8.59 -8.19 15.99
CA TYR A 6 -7.50 -7.65 16.80
C TYR A 6 -6.48 -8.70 17.25
N SER A 7 -6.66 -9.99 16.95
CA SER A 7 -5.75 -11.05 17.42
C SER A 7 -4.62 -11.34 16.45
N ASN A 8 -4.80 -11.04 15.16
CA ASN A 8 -3.76 -11.19 14.14
C ASN A 8 -3.35 -9.81 13.61
N ARG A 9 -2.97 -8.90 14.51
CA ARG A 9 -2.56 -7.55 14.11
C ARG A 9 -1.38 -7.57 13.16
N GLU A 10 -0.54 -8.61 13.19
CA GLU A 10 0.59 -8.78 12.28
C GLU A 10 0.20 -9.00 10.81
N ILE A 11 -1.08 -9.24 10.50
CA ILE A 11 -1.53 -9.52 9.12
C ILE A 11 -1.24 -8.37 8.16
N PHE A 12 -1.23 -7.11 8.62
CA PHE A 12 -0.98 -5.98 7.74
C PHE A 12 0.40 -6.06 7.08
N LEU A 13 1.41 -6.53 7.81
CA LEU A 13 2.77 -6.59 7.30
C LEU A 13 2.89 -7.63 6.19
N ARG A 14 2.19 -8.76 6.32
CA ARG A 14 2.08 -9.77 5.26
C ARG A 14 1.46 -9.16 4.00
N GLU A 15 0.36 -8.43 4.14
CA GLU A 15 -0.35 -7.83 3.00
C GLU A 15 0.49 -6.75 2.31
N LEU A 16 1.16 -5.88 3.07
CA LEU A 16 2.03 -4.85 2.50
C LEU A 16 3.23 -5.45 1.77
N ILE A 17 3.87 -6.48 2.33
CA ILE A 17 4.98 -7.18 1.67
C ILE A 17 4.49 -7.90 0.40
N SER A 18 3.30 -8.50 0.42
CA SER A 18 2.71 -9.13 -0.77
C SER A 18 2.50 -8.09 -1.88
N ASN A 19 1.90 -6.94 -1.57
CA ASN A 19 1.70 -5.86 -2.54
C ASN A 19 3.03 -5.34 -3.12
N ALA A 20 4.05 -5.18 -2.27
CA ALA A 20 5.38 -4.78 -2.69
C ALA A 20 6.05 -5.83 -3.61
N SER A 21 5.86 -7.12 -3.33
CA SER A 21 6.32 -8.20 -4.20
C SER A 21 5.63 -8.17 -5.57
N ASP A 22 4.30 -8.01 -5.59
CA ASP A 22 3.52 -7.89 -6.83
C ASP A 22 3.94 -6.66 -7.64
N ALA A 23 4.27 -5.55 -6.99
CA ALA A 23 4.78 -4.35 -7.63
C ALA A 23 6.16 -4.58 -8.27
N CYS A 24 7.04 -5.34 -7.62
CA CYS A 24 8.33 -5.73 -8.18
C CYS A 24 8.18 -6.65 -9.38
N ASP A 25 7.30 -7.65 -9.30
CA ASP A 25 7.07 -8.59 -10.40
C ASP A 25 6.38 -7.92 -11.60
N LYS A 26 5.44 -7.00 -11.36
CA LYS A 26 4.85 -6.17 -12.43
C LYS A 26 5.91 -5.33 -13.13
N LEU A 27 6.83 -4.72 -12.39
CA LEU A 27 7.96 -3.99 -12.99
C LEU A 27 8.84 -4.91 -13.84
N ARG A 28 9.20 -6.10 -13.33
CA ARG A 28 10.00 -7.08 -14.10
C ARG A 28 9.32 -7.43 -15.41
N PHE A 29 8.01 -7.68 -15.39
CA PHE A 29 7.24 -8.04 -16.57
C PHE A 29 7.18 -6.91 -17.61
N GLU A 30 6.91 -5.68 -17.17
CA GLU A 30 6.92 -4.51 -18.06
C GLU A 30 8.31 -4.24 -18.65
N ALA A 31 9.35 -4.42 -17.84
CA ALA A 31 10.73 -4.22 -18.26
C ALA A 31 11.23 -5.24 -19.28
N LEU A 32 10.52 -6.36 -19.51
CA LEU A 32 10.78 -7.26 -20.64
C LEU A 32 10.64 -6.55 -22.00
N HIS A 33 9.77 -5.54 -22.06
CA HIS A 33 9.52 -4.75 -23.27
C HIS A 33 10.24 -3.39 -23.24
N ASN A 34 10.54 -2.87 -22.04
CA ASN A 34 11.24 -1.61 -21.86
C ASN A 34 12.19 -1.66 -20.65
N SER A 35 13.44 -2.08 -20.86
CA SER A 35 14.43 -2.21 -19.79
C SER A 35 14.80 -0.88 -19.11
N ALA A 36 14.52 0.26 -19.74
CA ALA A 36 14.77 1.58 -19.15
C ALA A 36 13.92 1.86 -17.90
N LEU A 37 12.85 1.07 -17.67
CA LEU A 37 12.02 1.18 -16.46
C LEU A 37 12.76 0.83 -15.16
N PHE A 38 13.89 0.12 -15.25
CA PHE A 38 14.77 -0.11 -14.10
C PHE A 38 15.60 1.11 -13.69
N GLU A 39 15.64 2.16 -14.52
CA GLU A 39 16.42 3.38 -14.27
C GLU A 39 17.87 3.04 -13.87
N ASP A 40 18.39 3.62 -12.78
CA ASP A 40 19.71 3.34 -12.21
C ASP A 40 19.70 2.31 -11.08
N ASP A 41 18.55 1.68 -10.80
CA ASP A 41 18.35 0.77 -9.67
C ASP A 41 17.70 -0.56 -10.13
N PRO A 42 18.47 -1.48 -10.75
CA PRO A 42 17.92 -2.73 -11.29
C PRO A 42 17.68 -3.82 -10.22
N GLU A 43 18.25 -3.67 -9.02
CA GLU A 43 18.13 -4.67 -7.95
C GLU A 43 16.83 -4.44 -7.17
N LEU A 44 15.79 -5.22 -7.50
CA LEU A 44 14.51 -5.09 -6.82
C LEU A 44 14.58 -5.57 -5.38
N SER A 45 14.06 -4.75 -4.47
CA SER A 45 14.09 -4.99 -3.03
C SER A 45 12.86 -4.43 -2.34
N ILE A 46 12.56 -5.03 -1.19
CA ILE A 46 11.53 -4.57 -0.25
C ILE A 46 12.24 -4.33 1.07
N HIS A 47 12.11 -3.12 1.61
CA HIS A 47 12.71 -2.72 2.87
C HIS A 47 11.63 -2.49 3.92
N VAL A 48 11.87 -2.95 5.15
CA VAL A 48 11.00 -2.72 6.29
C VAL A 48 11.82 -2.02 7.36
N ASP A 49 11.47 -0.78 7.66
CA ASP A 49 12.15 0.07 8.62
C ASP A 49 11.18 0.57 9.69
N TYR A 50 11.69 1.02 10.84
CA TYR A 50 10.87 1.60 11.90
C TYR A 50 11.59 2.73 12.62
N ASP A 51 10.82 3.73 13.06
CA ASP A 51 11.28 4.81 13.93
C ASP A 51 10.53 4.72 15.26
N ALA A 52 11.25 4.42 16.33
CA ALA A 52 10.66 4.29 17.67
C ALA A 52 10.25 5.64 18.28
N ILE A 53 10.91 6.75 17.88
CA ILE A 53 10.62 8.10 18.36
C ILE A 53 9.38 8.64 17.65
N ALA A 54 9.37 8.57 16.31
CA ALA A 54 8.23 8.98 15.50
C ALA A 54 7.06 7.97 15.57
N ARG A 55 7.32 6.76 16.08
CA ARG A 55 6.37 5.63 16.18
C ARG A 55 5.81 5.21 14.83
N THR A 56 6.66 5.13 13.83
CA THR A 56 6.31 4.75 12.47
C THR A 56 6.93 3.41 12.10
N LEU A 57 6.21 2.67 11.25
CA LEU A 57 6.72 1.50 10.54
C LEU A 57 6.57 1.80 9.05
N THR A 58 7.62 1.57 8.28
CA THR A 58 7.69 1.89 6.87
C THR A 58 8.02 0.65 6.07
N VAL A 59 7.18 0.33 5.08
CA VAL A 59 7.47 -0.66 4.04
C VAL A 59 7.73 0.10 2.76
N THR A 60 8.89 -0.13 2.14
CA THR A 60 9.29 0.53 0.91
C THR A 60 9.69 -0.51 -0.13
N ASP A 61 9.22 -0.33 -1.36
CA ASP A 61 9.65 -1.10 -2.52
C ASP A 61 10.16 -0.19 -3.63
N ASN A 62 11.09 -0.69 -4.43
CA ASN A 62 11.52 -0.06 -5.68
C ASN A 62 10.87 -0.73 -6.90
N GLY A 63 9.64 -1.22 -6.74
CA GLY A 63 8.85 -1.83 -7.79
C GLY A 63 8.27 -0.81 -8.76
N VAL A 64 7.14 -1.19 -9.38
CA VAL A 64 6.54 -0.43 -10.46
C VAL A 64 5.98 0.93 -10.01
N GLY A 65 5.57 1.07 -8.74
CA GLY A 65 4.91 2.26 -8.21
C GLY A 65 3.54 2.53 -8.85
N MET A 66 2.95 3.68 -8.53
CA MET A 66 1.65 4.10 -9.07
C MET A 66 1.71 5.53 -9.60
N SER A 67 0.97 5.79 -10.68
CA SER A 67 0.65 7.14 -11.12
C SER A 67 -0.45 7.75 -10.23
N ARG A 68 -0.71 9.05 -10.38
CA ARG A 68 -1.78 9.73 -9.65
C ARG A 68 -3.15 9.08 -9.87
N ASP A 69 -3.45 8.67 -11.09
CA ASP A 69 -4.74 8.06 -11.44
C ASP A 69 -4.86 6.64 -10.88
N GLU A 70 -3.75 5.88 -10.86
CA GLU A 70 -3.69 4.58 -10.19
C GLU A 70 -3.89 4.73 -8.68
N VAL A 71 -3.29 5.75 -8.04
CA VAL A 71 -3.52 6.05 -6.62
C VAL A 71 -5.00 6.34 -6.34
N ILE A 72 -5.65 7.18 -7.16
CA ILE A 72 -7.09 7.48 -7.02
C ILE A 72 -7.93 6.22 -7.18
N THR A 73 -7.62 5.40 -8.19
CA THR A 73 -8.42 4.23 -8.52
C THR A 73 -8.26 3.13 -7.47
N ASN A 74 -7.02 2.84 -7.09
CA ASN A 74 -6.68 1.73 -6.21
C ASN A 74 -6.88 2.07 -4.73
N LEU A 75 -6.54 3.29 -4.31
CA LEU A 75 -6.61 3.73 -2.90
C LEU A 75 -7.83 4.62 -2.61
N GLY A 76 -8.54 5.11 -3.62
CA GLY A 76 -9.72 5.96 -3.42
C GLY A 76 -11.05 5.20 -3.33
N THR A 77 -11.13 3.98 -3.87
CA THR A 77 -12.40 3.24 -3.99
C THR A 77 -12.94 2.74 -2.65
N ILE A 78 -12.08 2.22 -1.77
CA ILE A 78 -12.48 1.65 -0.47
C ILE A 78 -12.59 2.73 0.62
N ALA A 79 -11.90 3.87 0.48
CA ALA A 79 -12.08 5.00 1.39
C ALA A 79 -13.54 5.51 1.39
N LYS A 80 -14.23 5.46 0.23
CA LYS A 80 -15.63 5.91 0.10
C LYS A 80 -16.64 5.16 0.96
N SER A 81 -16.37 3.92 1.36
CA SER A 81 -17.27 3.12 2.20
C SER A 81 -16.91 3.11 3.68
N GLY A 82 -15.94 3.94 4.11
CA GLY A 82 -15.49 4.00 5.49
C GLY A 82 -14.76 2.71 5.90
N THR A 83 -13.44 2.68 5.79
CA THR A 83 -12.63 1.47 6.05
C THR A 83 -12.91 0.83 7.41
N ARG A 84 -13.04 1.65 8.47
CA ARG A 84 -13.38 1.15 9.81
C ARG A 84 -14.76 0.51 9.88
N GLU A 85 -15.75 1.07 9.18
CA GLU A 85 -17.09 0.52 9.08
C GLU A 85 -17.08 -0.80 8.31
N PHE A 86 -16.37 -0.86 7.18
CA PHE A 86 -16.18 -2.08 6.40
C PHE A 86 -15.58 -3.22 7.23
N PHE A 87 -14.51 -2.96 7.99
CA PHE A 87 -13.93 -3.97 8.87
C PHE A 87 -14.85 -4.36 10.04
N SER A 88 -15.68 -3.44 10.54
CA SER A 88 -16.67 -3.76 11.57
C SER A 88 -17.73 -4.74 11.09
N GLN A 89 -18.03 -4.76 9.78
CA GLN A 89 -19.01 -5.68 9.17
C GLN A 89 -18.42 -7.08 8.89
N LEU A 90 -17.09 -7.20 8.80
CA LEU A 90 -16.36 -8.46 8.56
C LEU A 90 -16.12 -9.29 9.84
N THR A 91 -16.68 -8.93 10.99
CA THR A 91 -16.41 -9.62 12.28
C THR A 91 -17.23 -10.91 12.48
N GLY A 92 -17.95 -11.37 11.44
CA GLY A 92 -19.02 -12.38 11.57
C GLY A 92 -18.55 -13.84 11.59
N ASP A 93 -17.58 -14.26 10.75
CA ASP A 93 -17.27 -15.69 10.54
C ASP A 93 -15.78 -15.98 10.18
N GLN A 94 -15.02 -16.32 11.23
CA GLN A 94 -13.56 -16.20 11.38
C GLN A 94 -12.64 -16.88 10.33
N GLN A 95 -13.08 -17.93 9.64
CA GLN A 95 -12.24 -18.69 8.70
C GLN A 95 -12.42 -18.27 7.23
N LYS A 96 -13.54 -17.62 6.91
CA LYS A 96 -13.77 -17.08 5.56
C LYS A 96 -13.16 -15.69 5.42
N ASP A 97 -13.20 -14.90 6.49
CA ASP A 97 -12.84 -13.47 6.47
C ASP A 97 -11.35 -13.20 6.20
N ALA A 98 -10.43 -14.06 6.66
CA ALA A 98 -8.99 -13.91 6.38
C ALA A 98 -8.60 -14.24 4.92
N HIS A 99 -9.35 -15.11 4.24
CA HIS A 99 -9.20 -15.35 2.81
C HIS A 99 -9.86 -14.25 1.96
N LEU A 100 -10.94 -13.66 2.48
CA LEU A 100 -11.65 -12.56 1.82
C LEU A 100 -10.78 -11.29 1.72
N ILE A 101 -9.95 -10.97 2.72
CA ILE A 101 -9.02 -9.81 2.67
C ILE A 101 -8.06 -9.88 1.47
N GLY A 102 -7.51 -11.07 1.20
CA GLY A 102 -6.63 -11.31 0.04
C GLY A 102 -7.36 -11.37 -1.30
N GLN A 103 -8.67 -11.68 -1.31
CA GLN A 103 -9.47 -11.74 -2.54
C GLN A 103 -10.13 -10.41 -2.93
N PHE A 104 -10.34 -9.48 -1.99
CA PHE A 104 -11.03 -8.23 -2.26
C PHE A 104 -10.12 -7.04 -2.57
N GLY A 105 -8.79 -7.24 -2.67
CA GLY A 105 -7.84 -6.13 -2.89
C GLY A 105 -7.82 -5.12 -1.74
N VAL A 106 -8.27 -5.53 -0.55
CA VAL A 106 -8.38 -4.67 0.65
C VAL A 106 -7.17 -4.81 1.58
N GLY A 107 -6.16 -5.62 1.22
CA GLY A 107 -4.97 -5.90 2.03
C GLY A 107 -4.25 -4.64 2.51
N PHE A 108 -4.17 -3.60 1.66
CA PHE A 108 -3.61 -2.29 2.05
C PHE A 108 -4.29 -1.68 3.28
N TYR A 109 -5.61 -1.79 3.38
CA TYR A 109 -6.40 -1.15 4.44
C TYR A 109 -6.30 -1.85 5.79
N SER A 110 -5.76 -3.08 5.83
CA SER A 110 -5.41 -3.73 7.09
C SER A 110 -4.36 -2.93 7.89
N SER A 111 -3.63 -2.01 7.25
CA SER A 111 -2.75 -1.05 7.92
C SER A 111 -3.46 -0.21 8.98
N PHE A 112 -4.75 0.13 8.78
CA PHE A 112 -5.55 0.90 9.73
C PHE A 112 -5.96 0.10 10.98
N ILE A 113 -5.66 -1.21 11.05
CA ILE A 113 -5.82 -2.00 12.28
C ILE A 113 -4.76 -1.60 13.33
N VAL A 114 -3.60 -1.14 12.87
CA VAL A 114 -2.44 -0.82 13.73
C VAL A 114 -1.99 0.64 13.66
N ALA A 115 -2.42 1.38 12.64
CA ALA A 115 -2.04 2.77 12.42
C ALA A 115 -3.25 3.71 12.49
N ASP A 116 -3.10 4.80 13.22
CA ASP A 116 -4.09 5.88 13.24
C ASP A 116 -4.08 6.71 11.95
N LYS A 117 -2.96 6.65 11.21
CA LYS A 117 -2.71 7.39 9.98
C LYS A 117 -1.81 6.58 9.05
N VAL A 118 -2.15 6.53 7.78
CA VAL A 118 -1.34 5.89 6.73
C VAL A 118 -0.95 6.94 5.70
N THR A 119 0.31 6.92 5.29
CA THR A 119 0.87 7.78 4.25
C THR A 119 1.54 6.89 3.21
N VAL A 120 1.22 7.10 1.94
CA VAL A 120 1.81 6.40 0.79
C VAL A 120 2.53 7.43 -0.06
N LEU A 121 3.80 7.18 -0.36
CA LEU A 121 4.61 8.03 -1.24
C LEU A 121 5.02 7.18 -2.43
N THR A 122 4.50 7.45 -3.62
CA THR A 122 4.73 6.56 -4.77
C THR A 122 5.08 7.34 -6.01
N ARG A 123 5.88 6.73 -6.89
CA ARG A 123 6.11 7.24 -8.25
C ARG A 123 6.17 6.05 -9.20
N ARG A 124 5.40 6.14 -10.28
CA ARG A 124 5.40 5.15 -11.35
C ARG A 124 6.76 5.10 -12.05
N ALA A 125 7.26 3.89 -12.29
CA ALA A 125 8.44 3.68 -13.12
C ALA A 125 8.23 4.29 -14.52
N GLY A 126 9.21 5.05 -15.01
CA GLY A 126 9.14 5.76 -16.29
C GLY A 126 8.51 7.16 -16.24
N GLU A 127 7.92 7.57 -15.10
CA GLU A 127 7.51 8.96 -14.88
C GLU A 127 8.65 9.78 -14.27
N SER A 128 8.62 11.11 -14.49
CA SER A 128 9.64 12.01 -13.94
C SER A 128 9.52 12.13 -12.41
N PRO A 129 10.60 12.45 -11.67
CA PRO A 129 10.56 12.62 -10.22
C PRO A 129 9.45 13.53 -9.71
N GLU A 130 9.10 14.58 -10.45
CA GLU A 130 8.06 15.56 -10.11
C GLU A 130 6.63 15.01 -10.21
N GLN A 131 6.47 13.83 -10.82
CA GLN A 131 5.20 13.12 -10.89
C GLN A 131 4.96 12.19 -9.69
N GLY A 132 5.80 12.24 -8.66
CA GLY A 132 5.55 11.55 -7.41
C GLY A 132 4.21 11.96 -6.79
N VAL A 133 3.61 11.05 -6.04
CA VAL A 133 2.29 11.22 -5.45
C VAL A 133 2.36 10.86 -3.97
N ARG A 134 1.83 11.75 -3.13
CA ARG A 134 1.52 11.45 -1.74
C ARG A 134 0.04 11.21 -1.60
N TRP A 135 -0.33 10.08 -0.99
CA TRP A 135 -1.67 9.81 -0.51
C TRP A 135 -1.64 9.70 1.02
N GLU A 136 -2.67 10.24 1.68
CA GLU A 136 -2.75 10.24 3.14
C GLU A 136 -4.19 10.07 3.63
N SER A 137 -4.40 9.24 4.64
CA SER A 137 -5.70 9.07 5.30
C SER A 137 -5.53 8.62 6.74
N ASP A 138 -6.53 8.95 7.57
CA ASP A 138 -6.69 8.46 8.95
C ASP A 138 -7.66 7.26 9.05
N GLY A 139 -8.14 6.75 7.91
CA GLY A 139 -9.11 5.65 7.85
C GLY A 139 -10.56 6.08 8.16
N GLY A 140 -10.82 7.38 8.30
CA GLY A 140 -12.13 7.97 8.58
C GLY A 140 -13.06 8.11 7.36
N GLY A 141 -12.62 7.68 6.17
CA GLY A 141 -13.40 7.71 4.93
C GLY A 141 -13.02 8.85 3.97
N GLU A 142 -12.19 9.77 4.42
CA GLU A 142 -11.57 10.80 3.60
C GLU A 142 -10.08 10.51 3.39
N PHE A 143 -9.53 11.04 2.30
CA PHE A 143 -8.09 10.98 2.01
C PHE A 143 -7.65 12.23 1.25
N ALA A 144 -6.38 12.58 1.39
CA ALA A 144 -5.72 13.64 0.64
C ALA A 144 -4.79 13.04 -0.41
N ILE A 145 -4.72 13.67 -1.58
CA ILE A 145 -3.73 13.36 -2.63
C ILE A 145 -3.07 14.66 -3.06
N GLU A 146 -1.73 14.65 -3.08
CA GLU A 146 -0.92 15.74 -3.60
C GLU A 146 0.19 15.22 -4.51
N MET A 147 0.57 16.04 -5.49
CA MET A 147 1.79 15.81 -6.27
C MET A 147 3.00 16.23 -5.45
N MET A 148 4.09 15.46 -5.54
CA MET A 148 5.34 15.74 -4.86
C MET A 148 6.54 15.25 -5.68
N GLU A 149 7.72 15.78 -5.39
CA GLU A 149 8.96 15.25 -5.97
C GLU A 149 9.39 13.97 -5.23
N LYS A 150 9.45 12.84 -5.94
CA LYS A 150 10.00 11.57 -5.44
C LYS A 150 11.11 11.09 -6.39
N PRO A 151 12.39 11.28 -6.02
CA PRO A 151 13.52 10.93 -6.89
C PRO A 151 13.63 9.43 -7.25
N ARG A 152 13.14 8.53 -6.40
CA ARG A 152 13.15 7.08 -6.64
C ARG A 152 11.77 6.59 -7.06
N ARG A 153 11.71 5.63 -7.99
CA ARG A 153 10.48 4.91 -8.33
C ARG A 153 9.98 4.05 -7.16
N GLY A 154 8.85 3.37 -7.37
CA GLY A 154 8.26 2.48 -6.39
C GLY A 154 7.46 3.22 -5.32
N THR A 155 7.19 2.55 -4.21
CA THR A 155 6.26 3.00 -3.16
C THR A 155 6.89 2.94 -1.77
#